data_AF-A0A2J6T6K7-F1
#
_entry.id   AF-A0A2J6T6K7-F1
#
_cell.length_a   1.000
_cell.length_b   1.000
_cell.length_c   1.000
_cell.angle_alpha   90.00
_cell.angle_beta   90.00
_cell.angle_gamma   90.00
#
_symmetry.space_group_name_H-M   'P 1'
#
loop_
_entity.id
_entity.type
_entity.pdbx_description
1 polymer ?
#
loop_
_entity_poly.entity_id
_entity_poly.type
_entity_poly.pdbx_seq_one_letter_code
_entity_poly.pdbx_strand_id
1 'polypeptide(L)'
;MYDRPFSFAEKARAAEEADPDKAVNQVEIARRAEIEIIKKLFLLPGSPKELNIPSPMRRKVLDAITISTDPKIFAPIAEHCHLLLKSCSHRNFIRLGVSNGTFETICVATTLGIVLTLGGFMAMLLLAFVSPGFRQCSRWRGIGIWPMWSIGIGLILSGLRGSCFFLLLFSRRQPLPWERFEEDNSQATKRKNTFIRLVSRLMIFDRKLKVKDDNLRRLQHKVVAQSLLGGALFATMMVVVFLCLPIWKGL
;
A
#
# COMPACT_ATOMS: atom_id res chain seq x y z
N MET A 1 -26.73 3.25 9.07
CA MET A 1 -26.37 4.06 10.25
C MET A 1 -25.84 3.09 11.28
N TYR A 2 -24.53 3.12 11.57
CA TYR A 2 -23.95 2.29 12.62
C TYR A 2 -24.10 3.10 13.91
N ASP A 3 -25.02 2.71 14.79
CA ASP A 3 -25.12 3.32 16.11
C ASP A 3 -23.79 3.09 16.82
N ARG A 4 -23.07 4.18 17.08
CA ARG A 4 -21.76 4.07 17.74
C ARG A 4 -21.99 3.53 19.15
N PRO A 5 -21.29 2.45 19.57
CA PRO A 5 -21.41 1.90 20.92
C PRO A 5 -20.97 2.89 22.02
N PHE A 6 -20.29 3.98 21.64
CA PHE A 6 -19.95 5.08 22.55
C PHE A 6 -21.16 5.85 23.12
N SER A 7 -22.37 5.58 22.63
CA SER A 7 -23.62 6.10 23.20
C SER A 7 -23.87 5.65 24.65
N PHE A 8 -23.30 4.53 25.10
CA PHE A 8 -23.54 4.06 26.47
C PHE A 8 -22.87 4.95 27.53
N ALA A 9 -21.67 5.46 27.25
CA ALA A 9 -20.97 6.36 28.18
C ALA A 9 -21.66 7.72 28.30
N GLU A 10 -22.20 8.25 27.20
CA GLU A 10 -23.02 9.48 27.21
C GLU A 10 -24.36 9.25 27.93
N LYS A 11 -25.01 8.10 27.71
CA LYS A 11 -26.25 7.72 28.41
C LYS A 11 -26.03 7.50 29.90
N ALA A 12 -24.90 6.90 30.29
CA ALA A 12 -24.52 6.71 31.69
C ALA A 12 -24.30 8.05 32.40
N ARG A 13 -23.62 9.01 31.76
CA ARG A 13 -23.43 10.37 32.30
C ARG A 13 -24.75 11.12 32.49
N ALA A 14 -25.68 11.01 31.53
CA ALA A 14 -27.00 11.63 31.64
C ALA A 14 -27.88 10.99 32.74
N ALA A 15 -27.72 9.69 32.99
CA ALA A 15 -28.42 8.99 34.07
C ALA A 15 -27.82 9.30 35.45
N GLU A 16 -26.50 9.46 35.53
CA GLU A 16 -25.74 9.83 36.74
C GLU A 16 -26.13 11.24 37.23
N GLU A 17 -26.47 12.15 36.32
CA GLU A 17 -26.94 13.50 36.62
C GLU A 17 -28.38 13.54 37.18
N ALA A 18 -29.17 12.47 36.99
CA ALA A 18 -30.57 12.38 37.43
C ALA A 18 -30.76 11.60 38.75
N ASP A 19 -30.04 10.49 38.94
CA ASP A 19 -30.09 9.66 40.16
C ASP A 19 -28.83 8.76 40.24
N PRO A 20 -27.81 9.11 41.06
CA PRO A 20 -26.50 8.46 41.02
C PRO A 20 -26.55 6.98 41.43
N ASP A 21 -27.40 6.60 42.40
CA ASP A 21 -27.45 5.23 42.91
C ASP A 21 -28.12 4.27 41.93
N LYS A 22 -29.11 4.74 41.17
CA LYS A 22 -29.72 3.94 40.08
C LYS A 22 -28.81 3.86 38.87
N ALA A 23 -28.08 4.95 38.55
CA ALA A 23 -27.14 4.98 37.44
C ALA A 23 -25.99 3.98 37.63
N VAL A 24 -25.40 3.90 38.83
CA VAL A 24 -24.32 2.96 39.15
C VAL A 24 -24.75 1.50 38.93
N ASN A 25 -25.94 1.12 39.41
CA ASN A 25 -26.48 -0.23 39.23
C ASN A 25 -26.75 -0.56 37.75
N GLN A 26 -27.29 0.39 36.99
CA GLN A 26 -27.58 0.20 35.57
C GLN A 26 -26.30 0.06 34.72
N VAL A 27 -25.26 0.83 35.05
CA VAL A 27 -23.94 0.75 34.40
C VAL A 27 -23.27 -0.60 34.65
N GLU A 28 -23.34 -1.10 35.89
CA GLU A 28 -22.76 -2.40 36.24
C GLU A 28 -23.47 -3.56 35.54
N ILE A 29 -24.80 -3.54 35.47
CA ILE A 29 -25.59 -4.53 34.72
C ILE A 29 -25.20 -4.52 33.23
N ALA A 30 -25.09 -3.34 32.62
CA ALA A 30 -24.69 -3.23 31.23
C ALA A 30 -23.26 -3.71 30.98
N ARG A 31 -22.32 -3.38 31.86
CA ARG A 31 -20.93 -3.84 31.77
C ARG A 31 -20.85 -5.37 31.82
N ARG A 32 -21.62 -6.01 32.69
CA ARG A 32 -21.73 -7.49 32.72
C ARG A 32 -22.28 -8.06 31.43
N ALA A 33 -23.30 -7.42 30.84
CA ALA A 33 -23.85 -7.85 29.56
C ALA A 33 -22.82 -7.73 28.42
N GLU A 34 -22.05 -6.64 28.36
CA GLU A 34 -20.95 -6.47 27.40
C GLU A 34 -19.86 -7.52 27.56
N ILE A 35 -19.46 -7.82 28.81
CA ILE A 35 -18.46 -8.83 29.10
C ILE A 35 -18.91 -10.22 28.64
N GLU A 36 -20.18 -10.58 28.87
CA GLU A 36 -20.74 -11.85 28.37
C GLU A 36 -20.77 -11.91 26.84
N ILE A 37 -21.04 -10.79 26.16
CA ILE A 37 -20.94 -10.70 24.69
C ILE A 37 -19.48 -10.91 24.24
N ILE A 38 -18.52 -10.23 24.86
CA ILE A 38 -17.09 -10.35 24.54
C ILE A 38 -16.63 -11.80 24.74
N LYS A 39 -17.01 -12.41 25.86
CA LYS A 39 -16.70 -13.81 26.18
C LYS A 39 -17.21 -14.74 25.09
N LYS A 40 -18.50 -14.64 24.74
CA LYS A 40 -19.15 -15.51 23.74
C LYS A 40 -18.59 -15.33 22.32
N LEU A 41 -18.24 -14.10 21.94
CA LEU A 41 -17.78 -13.80 20.58
C LEU A 41 -16.29 -14.06 20.37
N PHE A 42 -15.45 -13.75 21.35
CA PHE A 42 -14.00 -13.62 21.16
C PHE A 42 -13.16 -14.57 22.02
N LEU A 43 -13.64 -15.00 23.20
CA LEU A 43 -12.81 -15.72 24.18
C LEU A 43 -13.11 -17.22 24.27
N LEU A 44 -14.33 -17.65 23.98
CA LEU A 44 -14.67 -19.08 24.03
C LEU A 44 -14.04 -19.85 22.85
N PRO A 45 -13.53 -21.07 23.09
CA PRO A 45 -13.03 -21.92 22.01
C PRO A 45 -14.17 -22.28 21.04
N GLY A 46 -13.93 -22.18 19.73
CA GLY A 46 -14.93 -22.38 18.70
C GLY A 46 -15.91 -21.21 18.53
N SER A 47 -15.66 -20.07 19.18
CA SER A 47 -16.48 -18.87 18.97
C SER A 47 -16.30 -18.33 17.55
N PRO A 48 -17.34 -17.68 16.97
CA PRO A 48 -17.32 -17.24 15.57
C PRO A 48 -16.21 -16.21 15.27
N LYS A 49 -15.72 -15.50 16.30
CA LYS A 49 -14.62 -14.53 16.19
C LYS A 49 -13.53 -14.84 17.22
N GLU A 50 -13.26 -16.12 17.46
CA GLU A 50 -12.25 -16.55 18.42
C GLU A 50 -10.91 -15.85 18.19
N LEU A 51 -10.38 -15.23 19.24
CA LEU A 51 -9.09 -14.58 19.19
C LEU A 51 -7.96 -15.61 19.28
N ASN A 52 -6.95 -15.40 18.44
CA ASN A 52 -5.70 -16.15 18.48
C ASN A 52 -4.85 -15.69 19.68
N ILE A 53 -5.18 -16.20 20.87
CA ILE A 53 -4.49 -15.90 22.13
C ILE A 53 -4.04 -17.19 22.84
N PRO A 54 -2.95 -17.15 23.63
CA PRO A 54 -2.50 -18.31 24.38
C PRO A 54 -3.55 -18.82 25.38
N SER A 55 -3.74 -20.14 25.45
CA SER A 55 -4.65 -20.80 26.39
C SER A 55 -4.48 -20.41 27.87
N PRO A 56 -3.27 -20.19 28.44
CA PRO A 56 -3.15 -19.73 29.82
C PRO A 56 -3.64 -18.29 30.03
N MET A 57 -3.45 -17.41 29.05
CA MET A 57 -3.93 -16.02 29.10
C MET A 57 -5.45 -15.97 29.04
N ARG A 58 -6.05 -16.76 28.14
CA ARG A 58 -7.49 -16.92 28.00
C ARG A 58 -8.14 -17.39 29.31
N ARG A 59 -7.60 -18.44 29.93
CA ARG A 59 -8.12 -18.99 31.20
C ARG A 59 -8.10 -17.95 32.33
N LYS A 60 -6.96 -17.27 32.53
CA LYS A 60 -6.82 -16.22 33.54
C LYS A 60 -7.89 -15.13 33.44
N VAL A 61 -8.20 -14.69 32.22
CA VAL A 61 -9.23 -13.66 31.99
C VAL A 61 -10.63 -14.21 32.19
N LEU A 62 -10.92 -15.44 31.73
CA LEU A 62 -12.20 -16.09 31.96
C LEU A 62 -12.49 -16.28 33.46
N ASP A 63 -11.47 -16.66 34.24
CA ASP A 63 -11.59 -16.80 35.69
C ASP A 63 -11.83 -15.44 36.35
N ALA A 64 -11.05 -14.41 35.98
CA ALA A 64 -11.17 -13.07 36.55
C ALA A 64 -12.52 -12.39 36.26
N ILE A 65 -13.10 -12.61 35.07
CA ILE A 65 -14.41 -12.09 34.66
C ILE A 65 -15.55 -12.62 35.54
N THR A 66 -15.41 -13.81 36.13
CA THR A 66 -16.45 -14.34 37.03
C THR A 66 -16.56 -13.56 38.33
N ILE A 67 -15.48 -12.86 38.73
CA ILE A 67 -15.35 -12.20 40.03
C ILE A 67 -15.47 -10.67 39.89
N SER A 68 -14.83 -10.08 38.88
CA SER A 68 -14.78 -8.63 38.68
C SER A 68 -15.20 -8.22 37.27
N THR A 69 -15.81 -7.04 37.18
CA THR A 69 -16.20 -6.40 35.92
C THR A 69 -15.22 -5.31 35.48
N ASP A 70 -14.05 -5.22 36.11
CA ASP A 70 -13.07 -4.19 35.81
C ASP A 70 -12.51 -4.33 34.38
N PRO A 71 -12.45 -3.23 33.59
CA PRO A 71 -11.94 -3.28 32.21
C PRO A 71 -10.46 -3.62 32.12
N LYS A 72 -9.70 -3.42 33.21
CA LYS A 72 -8.26 -3.70 33.29
C LYS A 72 -7.93 -5.18 33.12
N ILE A 73 -8.90 -6.07 33.39
CA ILE A 73 -8.74 -7.53 33.22
C ILE A 73 -8.42 -7.88 31.76
N PHE A 74 -8.93 -7.11 30.79
CA PHE A 74 -8.70 -7.32 29.36
C PHE A 74 -7.40 -6.72 28.82
N ALA A 75 -6.71 -5.87 29.60
CA ALA A 75 -5.47 -5.22 29.18
C ALA A 75 -4.42 -6.20 28.61
N PRO A 76 -4.09 -7.35 29.23
CA PRO A 76 -3.11 -8.28 28.67
C PRO A 76 -3.54 -8.88 27.32
N ILE A 77 -4.84 -9.14 27.13
CA ILE A 77 -5.37 -9.65 25.85
C ILE A 77 -5.32 -8.55 24.79
N ALA A 78 -5.77 -7.34 25.14
CA ALA A 78 -5.76 -6.19 24.24
C ALA A 78 -4.34 -5.86 23.76
N GLU A 79 -3.37 -5.87 24.66
CA GLU A 79 -1.96 -5.67 24.34
C GLU A 79 -1.43 -6.77 23.42
N HIS A 80 -1.74 -8.03 23.72
CA HIS A 80 -1.33 -9.16 22.86
C HIS A 80 -1.93 -9.05 21.45
N CYS A 81 -3.22 -8.73 21.34
CA CYS A 81 -3.88 -8.51 20.05
C CYS A 81 -3.30 -7.30 19.31
N HIS A 82 -3.00 -6.21 20.02
CA HIS A 82 -2.35 -5.03 19.44
C HIS A 82 -0.98 -5.39 18.86
N LEU A 83 -0.17 -6.13 19.60
CA LEU A 83 1.14 -6.62 19.14
C LEU A 83 1.03 -7.56 17.94
N LEU A 84 0.06 -8.48 17.92
CA LEU A 84 -0.21 -9.35 16.77
C LEU A 84 -0.61 -8.54 15.54
N LEU A 85 -1.52 -7.57 15.70
CA LEU A 85 -1.92 -6.69 14.61
C LEU A 85 -0.75 -5.88 14.07
N LYS A 86 0.11 -5.34 14.95
CA LYS A 86 1.29 -4.55 14.56
C LYS A 86 2.36 -5.40 13.88
N SER A 87 2.64 -6.60 14.39
CA SER A 87 3.72 -7.45 13.88
C SER A 87 3.32 -8.22 12.62
N CYS A 88 2.09 -8.73 12.56
CA CYS A 88 1.65 -9.63 11.49
C CYS A 88 0.81 -8.89 10.45
N SER A 89 -0.27 -8.25 10.88
CA SER A 89 -1.26 -7.67 9.96
C SER A 89 -0.81 -6.35 9.36
N HIS A 90 -0.19 -5.47 10.16
CA HIS A 90 0.19 -4.12 9.75
C HIS A 90 1.29 -4.16 8.69
N ARG A 91 2.33 -4.99 8.87
CA ARG A 91 3.38 -5.13 7.84
C ARG A 91 2.81 -5.65 6.52
N ASN A 92 1.87 -6.60 6.58
CA ASN A 92 1.21 -7.10 5.38
C ASN A 92 0.29 -6.03 4.75
N PHE A 93 -0.44 -5.27 5.56
CA PHE A 93 -1.26 -4.15 5.13
C PHE A 93 -0.43 -3.08 4.41
N ILE A 94 0.72 -2.68 4.96
CA ILE A 94 1.62 -1.71 4.32
C ILE A 94 2.17 -2.27 3.01
N ARG A 95 2.65 -3.52 2.99
CA ARG A 95 3.18 -4.14 1.77
C ARG A 95 2.12 -4.18 0.66
N LEU A 96 0.90 -4.57 1.01
CA LEU A 96 -0.22 -4.65 0.10
C LEU A 96 -0.68 -3.26 -0.36
N GLY A 97 -0.70 -2.27 0.53
CA GLY A 97 -1.11 -0.90 0.22
C GLY A 97 -0.09 -0.11 -0.61
N VAL A 98 1.20 -0.42 -0.47
CA VAL A 98 2.26 0.22 -1.28
C VAL A 98 2.33 -0.39 -2.68
N SER A 99 2.03 -1.68 -2.84
CA SER A 99 2.00 -2.36 -4.13
C SER A 99 0.80 -1.90 -4.96
N ASN A 100 1.01 -0.93 -5.85
CA ASN A 100 -0.07 -0.33 -6.65
C ASN A 100 -0.34 -1.03 -7.99
N GLY A 101 0.63 -1.81 -8.48
CA GLY A 101 0.57 -2.48 -9.77
C GLY A 101 0.34 -3.98 -9.63
N THR A 102 -0.38 -4.54 -10.59
CA THR A 102 -0.36 -5.97 -10.90
C THR A 102 0.99 -6.37 -11.46
N PHE A 103 1.31 -7.67 -11.35
CA PHE A 103 2.54 -8.24 -11.90
C PHE A 103 2.75 -7.88 -13.37
N GLU A 104 1.69 -7.93 -14.19
CA GLU A 104 1.72 -7.57 -15.60
C GLU A 104 2.15 -6.11 -15.82
N THR A 105 1.53 -5.16 -15.12
CA THR A 105 1.87 -3.73 -15.26
C THR A 105 3.29 -3.42 -14.79
N ILE A 106 3.76 -4.12 -13.75
CA ILE A 106 5.12 -3.97 -13.23
C ILE A 106 6.11 -4.52 -14.26
N CYS A 107 5.83 -5.69 -14.84
CA CYS A 107 6.66 -6.31 -15.87
C CYS A 107 6.78 -5.41 -17.11
N VAL A 108 5.66 -4.90 -17.62
CA VAL A 108 5.65 -3.99 -18.78
C VAL A 108 6.44 -2.71 -18.49
N ALA A 109 6.21 -2.07 -17.34
CA ALA A 109 6.91 -0.84 -16.98
C ALA A 109 8.42 -1.08 -16.78
N THR A 110 8.80 -2.19 -16.15
CA THR A 110 10.21 -2.56 -15.94
C THR A 110 10.89 -2.88 -17.26
N THR A 111 10.23 -3.63 -18.14
CA THR A 111 10.73 -3.95 -19.48
C THR A 111 10.94 -2.69 -20.31
N LEU A 112 9.98 -1.75 -20.28
CA LEU A 112 10.16 -0.44 -20.91
C LEU A 112 11.38 0.32 -20.34
N GLY A 113 11.57 0.28 -19.02
CA GLY A 113 12.74 0.85 -18.36
C GLY A 113 14.07 0.26 -18.83
N ILE A 114 14.13 -1.07 -18.99
CA ILE A 114 15.31 -1.78 -19.53
C ILE A 114 15.56 -1.36 -20.97
N VAL A 115 14.53 -1.34 -21.82
CA VAL A 115 14.64 -0.92 -23.23
C VAL A 115 15.13 0.52 -23.34
N LEU A 116 14.59 1.46 -22.54
CA LEU A 116 15.08 2.83 -22.49
C LEU A 116 16.54 2.91 -22.05
N THR A 117 16.93 2.13 -21.04
CA THR A 117 18.31 2.15 -20.53
C THR A 117 19.29 1.65 -21.59
N LEU A 118 19.01 0.48 -22.19
CA LEU A 118 19.83 -0.11 -23.25
C LEU A 118 19.85 0.75 -24.51
N GLY A 119 18.71 1.31 -24.91
CA GLY A 119 18.61 2.24 -26.03
C GLY A 119 19.42 3.52 -25.81
N GLY A 120 19.46 4.03 -24.57
CA GLY A 120 20.29 5.19 -24.23
C GLY A 120 21.79 4.88 -24.34
N PHE A 121 22.22 3.70 -23.88
CA PHE A 121 23.60 3.24 -24.09
C PHE A 121 23.91 3.10 -25.59
N MET A 122 23.03 2.46 -26.35
CA MET A 122 23.19 2.32 -27.79
C MET A 122 23.29 3.69 -28.49
N ALA A 123 22.41 4.63 -28.16
CA ALA A 123 22.43 5.98 -28.71
C ALA A 123 23.72 6.74 -28.37
N MET A 124 24.23 6.59 -27.13
CA MET A 124 25.50 7.19 -26.73
C MET A 124 26.68 6.60 -27.50
N LEU A 125 26.71 5.28 -27.67
CA LEU A 125 27.76 4.59 -28.44
C LEU A 125 27.71 4.99 -29.91
N LEU A 126 26.52 5.06 -30.52
CA LEU A 126 26.37 5.53 -31.90
C LEU A 126 26.82 6.99 -32.05
N LEU A 127 26.48 7.86 -31.08
CA LEU A 127 26.94 9.24 -31.08
C LEU A 127 28.47 9.35 -30.93
N ALA A 128 29.07 8.46 -30.15
CA ALA A 128 30.51 8.41 -29.91
C ALA A 128 31.31 7.83 -31.10
N PHE A 129 30.83 6.76 -31.73
CA PHE A 129 31.60 5.99 -32.73
C PHE A 129 31.15 6.17 -34.17
N VAL A 130 29.85 6.32 -34.42
CA VAL A 130 29.24 6.25 -35.77
C VAL A 130 28.94 7.64 -36.31
N SER A 131 29.52 8.70 -35.78
CA SER A 131 29.33 10.06 -36.32
C SER A 131 30.53 10.45 -37.20
N PRO A 132 30.64 9.96 -38.46
CA PRO A 132 31.87 10.02 -39.23
C PRO A 132 31.90 11.27 -40.13
N GLY A 133 30.82 12.06 -40.14
CA GLY A 133 30.63 13.23 -41.02
C GLY A 133 30.52 14.58 -40.29
N PHE A 134 30.44 14.59 -38.96
CA PHE A 134 30.34 15.82 -38.17
C PHE A 134 31.61 16.00 -37.32
N ARG A 135 32.70 16.47 -37.92
CA ARG A 135 33.92 16.94 -37.23
C ARG A 135 33.70 18.11 -36.22
N GLN A 136 32.45 18.39 -35.85
CA GLN A 136 32.03 19.41 -34.90
C GLN A 136 30.86 18.95 -34.00
N CYS A 137 30.59 17.64 -33.88
CA CYS A 137 29.62 17.17 -32.90
C CYS A 137 30.14 17.51 -31.49
N SER A 138 29.60 18.59 -30.93
CA SER A 138 29.85 19.01 -29.57
C SER A 138 29.52 17.88 -28.60
N ARG A 139 30.47 17.53 -27.72
CA ARG A 139 30.30 16.53 -26.65
C ARG A 139 29.00 16.74 -25.86
N TRP A 140 28.56 17.99 -25.75
CA TRP A 140 27.32 18.42 -25.11
C TRP A 140 26.04 17.78 -25.69
N ARG A 141 26.06 17.25 -26.92
CA ARG A 141 24.93 16.47 -27.48
C ARG A 141 24.60 15.23 -26.66
N GLY A 142 25.60 14.65 -25.97
CA GLY A 142 25.40 13.51 -25.06
C GLY A 142 24.47 13.81 -23.88
N ILE A 143 24.29 15.10 -23.52
CA ILE A 143 23.31 15.51 -22.49
C ILE A 143 21.88 15.15 -22.92
N GLY A 144 21.58 15.11 -24.22
CA GLY A 144 20.25 14.74 -24.73
C GLY A 144 19.82 13.31 -24.37
N ILE A 145 20.75 12.44 -23.99
CA ILE A 145 20.48 11.04 -23.60
C ILE A 145 20.17 10.93 -22.10
N TRP A 146 20.51 11.95 -21.31
CA TRP A 146 20.21 12.01 -19.87
C TRP A 146 18.77 11.63 -19.49
N PRO A 147 17.69 12.17 -20.12
CA PRO A 147 16.33 11.82 -19.74
C PRO A 147 16.01 10.33 -19.99
N MET A 148 16.61 9.73 -21.02
CA MET A 148 16.39 8.33 -21.36
C MET A 148 16.95 7.39 -20.28
N TRP A 149 18.15 7.68 -19.77
CA TRP A 149 18.74 6.95 -18.65
C TRP A 149 18.06 7.25 -17.31
N SER A 150 17.71 8.51 -17.06
CA SER A 150 17.06 8.92 -15.82
C SER A 150 15.69 8.25 -15.67
N ILE A 151 14.87 8.29 -16.71
CA ILE A 151 13.57 7.62 -16.75
C ILE A 151 13.76 6.10 -16.77
N GLY A 152 14.69 5.57 -17.59
CA GLY A 152 14.94 4.13 -17.70
C GLY A 152 15.26 3.48 -16.35
N ILE A 153 16.27 4.00 -15.63
CA ILE A 153 16.63 3.51 -14.30
C ILE A 153 15.53 3.81 -13.28
N GLY A 154 14.88 4.96 -13.35
CA GLY A 154 13.74 5.28 -12.48
C GLY A 154 12.60 4.26 -12.57
N LEU A 155 12.28 3.80 -13.79
CA LEU A 155 11.29 2.75 -14.04
C LEU A 155 11.74 1.40 -13.46
N ILE A 156 13.01 1.02 -13.63
CA ILE A 156 13.57 -0.23 -13.09
C ILE A 156 13.54 -0.21 -11.56
N LEU A 157 14.01 0.86 -10.91
CA LEU A 157 14.03 0.99 -9.45
C LEU A 157 12.62 0.97 -8.85
N SER A 158 11.64 1.57 -9.53
CA SER A 158 10.23 1.48 -9.14
C SER A 158 9.71 0.04 -9.25
N GLY A 159 10.03 -0.64 -10.35
CA GLY A 159 9.64 -2.03 -10.61
C GLY A 159 10.19 -3.01 -9.58
N LEU A 160 11.46 -2.86 -9.20
CA LEU A 160 12.11 -3.66 -8.14
C LEU A 160 11.45 -3.51 -6.77
N ARG A 161 10.82 -2.36 -6.50
CA ARG A 161 10.03 -2.12 -5.28
C ARG A 161 8.59 -2.65 -5.38
N GLY A 162 8.25 -3.37 -6.45
CA GLY A 162 6.91 -3.93 -6.66
C GLY A 162 5.86 -2.86 -6.99
N SER A 163 6.26 -1.71 -7.52
CA SER A 163 5.33 -0.62 -7.84
C SER A 163 5.50 -0.11 -9.27
N CYS A 164 4.40 0.03 -10.00
CA CYS A 164 4.42 0.66 -11.31
C CYS A 164 4.56 2.18 -11.17
N PHE A 165 5.61 2.75 -11.76
CA PHE A 165 5.96 4.16 -11.70
C PHE A 165 4.81 5.08 -12.16
N PHE A 166 4.16 4.75 -13.28
CA PHE A 166 3.05 5.55 -13.83
C PHE A 166 1.84 5.59 -12.89
N LEU A 167 1.53 4.49 -12.19
CA LEU A 167 0.42 4.45 -11.24
C LEU A 167 0.73 5.25 -9.99
N LEU A 168 1.97 5.15 -9.49
CA LEU A 168 2.43 5.93 -8.35
C LEU A 168 2.39 7.44 -8.63
N LEU A 169 2.78 7.87 -9.83
CA LEU A 169 2.74 9.29 -10.23
C LEU A 169 1.33 9.87 -10.09
N PHE A 170 0.29 9.10 -10.41
CA PHE A 170 -1.11 9.53 -10.28
C PHE A 170 -1.75 9.20 -8.94
N SER A 171 -1.00 8.65 -7.97
CA SER A 171 -1.54 8.17 -6.68
C SER A 171 -2.74 7.24 -6.84
N ARG A 172 -2.66 6.39 -7.87
CA ARG A 172 -3.70 5.42 -8.24
C ARG A 172 -3.22 4.01 -7.91
N ARG A 173 -4.16 3.16 -7.49
CA ARG A 173 -3.96 1.73 -7.28
C ARG A 173 -4.92 0.91 -8.15
N GLN A 174 -4.53 -0.31 -8.46
CA GLN A 174 -5.44 -1.31 -9.03
C GLN A 174 -6.27 -1.98 -7.91
N PRO A 175 -7.48 -2.48 -8.24
CA PRO A 175 -8.31 -3.20 -7.28
C PRO A 175 -7.68 -4.55 -6.95
N LEU A 176 -7.77 -4.91 -5.67
CA LEU A 176 -7.31 -6.20 -5.14
C LEU A 176 -8.20 -7.33 -5.67
N PRO A 177 -7.71 -8.57 -5.75
CA PRO A 177 -8.48 -9.69 -6.33
C PRO A 177 -9.86 -9.85 -5.70
N TRP A 178 -9.99 -9.67 -4.39
CA TRP A 178 -11.27 -9.76 -3.69
C TRP A 178 -12.20 -8.55 -3.89
N GLU A 179 -11.65 -7.36 -4.12
CA GLU A 179 -12.45 -6.17 -4.47
C GLU A 179 -13.10 -6.34 -5.86
N ARG A 180 -12.44 -7.09 -6.76
CA ARG A 180 -12.99 -7.40 -8.10
C ARG A 180 -14.23 -8.29 -8.02
N PHE A 181 -14.23 -9.28 -7.13
CA PHE A 181 -15.35 -10.23 -7.02
C PHE A 181 -16.64 -9.58 -6.52
N GLU A 182 -16.57 -8.66 -5.56
CA GLU A 182 -17.76 -7.90 -5.12
C GLU A 182 -18.36 -7.10 -6.28
N GLU A 183 -17.49 -6.50 -7.10
CA GLU A 183 -17.91 -5.74 -8.26
C GLU A 183 -18.45 -6.62 -9.39
N ASP A 184 -17.84 -7.78 -9.68
CA ASP A 184 -18.33 -8.71 -10.69
C ASP A 184 -19.73 -9.24 -10.35
N ASN A 185 -20.00 -9.52 -9.08
CA ASN A 185 -21.34 -9.88 -8.60
C ASN A 185 -22.35 -8.73 -8.80
N SER A 186 -21.93 -7.47 -8.59
CA SER A 186 -22.77 -6.29 -8.82
C SER A 186 -22.92 -5.91 -10.30
N GLN A 187 -21.96 -6.29 -11.16
CA GLN A 187 -21.92 -5.99 -12.59
C GLN A 187 -22.51 -7.11 -13.45
N ALA A 188 -22.60 -8.35 -12.96
CA ALA A 188 -23.34 -9.44 -13.60
C ALA A 188 -24.80 -9.05 -13.88
N THR A 189 -25.34 -8.10 -13.11
CA THR A 189 -26.67 -7.50 -13.27
C THR A 189 -26.75 -6.47 -14.43
N LYS A 190 -25.63 -6.04 -15.03
CA LYS A 190 -25.59 -5.06 -16.13
C LYS A 190 -24.97 -5.66 -17.39
N ARG A 191 -25.81 -5.96 -18.39
CA ARG A 191 -25.44 -6.49 -19.71
C ARG A 191 -24.57 -5.47 -20.47
N LYS A 192 -23.24 -5.65 -20.46
CA LYS A 192 -22.30 -4.85 -21.28
C LYS A 192 -22.12 -5.47 -22.68
N ASN A 193 -22.01 -4.62 -23.71
CA ASN A 193 -21.76 -5.04 -25.10
C ASN A 193 -20.46 -5.85 -25.25
N THR A 194 -20.48 -6.89 -26.11
CA THR A 194 -19.38 -7.82 -26.37
C THR A 194 -18.09 -7.12 -26.80
N PHE A 195 -18.19 -6.03 -27.57
CA PHE A 195 -17.05 -5.23 -28.02
C PHE A 195 -16.35 -4.50 -26.85
N ILE A 196 -17.13 -3.93 -25.92
CA ILE A 196 -16.58 -3.35 -24.68
C ILE A 196 -15.93 -4.43 -23.82
N ARG A 197 -16.45 -5.66 -23.83
CA ARG A 197 -15.87 -6.81 -23.13
C ARG A 197 -14.52 -7.25 -23.74
N LEU A 198 -14.39 -7.17 -25.06
CA LEU A 198 -13.14 -7.49 -25.76
C LEU A 198 -12.09 -6.38 -25.59
N VAL A 199 -12.49 -5.11 -25.70
CA VAL A 199 -11.61 -3.94 -25.48
C VAL A 199 -11.18 -3.83 -24.01
N SER A 200 -12.07 -4.12 -23.05
CA SER A 200 -11.71 -4.15 -21.62
C SER A 200 -10.75 -5.29 -21.27
N ARG A 201 -10.77 -6.42 -21.99
CA ARG A 201 -9.75 -7.47 -21.85
C ARG A 201 -8.38 -7.05 -22.38
N LEU A 202 -8.33 -6.16 -23.37
CA LEU A 202 -7.09 -5.59 -23.90
C LEU A 202 -6.60 -4.39 -23.06
N MET A 203 -7.51 -3.68 -22.39
CA MET A 203 -7.16 -2.62 -21.46
C MET A 203 -6.76 -3.19 -20.10
N ILE A 204 -5.46 -3.46 -19.96
CA ILE A 204 -4.69 -3.53 -18.70
C ILE A 204 -4.96 -2.35 -17.74
N PHE A 205 -5.66 -1.30 -18.19
CA PHE A 205 -6.15 -0.19 -17.39
C PHE A 205 -7.50 -0.49 -16.72
N ASP A 206 -7.49 -1.53 -15.90
CA ASP A 206 -8.56 -1.76 -14.95
C ASP A 206 -8.72 -0.56 -13.99
N ARG A 207 -9.95 -0.33 -13.52
CA ARG A 207 -10.39 0.91 -12.84
C ARG A 207 -9.41 1.38 -11.77
N LYS A 208 -8.78 2.53 -12.01
CA LYS A 208 -7.78 3.13 -11.11
C LYS A 208 -8.45 3.75 -9.88
N LEU A 209 -8.40 3.07 -8.75
CA LEU A 209 -8.86 3.60 -7.47
C LEU A 209 -7.87 4.63 -6.94
N LYS A 210 -8.37 5.77 -6.45
CA LYS A 210 -7.53 6.76 -5.77
C LYS A 210 -7.26 6.26 -4.35
N VAL A 211 -5.99 6.30 -3.94
CA VAL A 211 -5.61 5.93 -2.57
C VAL A 211 -6.23 6.93 -1.60
N LYS A 212 -7.17 6.46 -0.76
CA LYS A 212 -7.90 7.31 0.19
C LYS A 212 -7.05 7.70 1.40
N ASP A 213 -6.16 6.81 1.84
CA ASP A 213 -5.29 7.04 3.00
C ASP A 213 -4.13 7.99 2.66
N ASP A 214 -4.03 9.09 3.41
CA ASP A 214 -2.99 10.10 3.20
C ASP A 214 -1.61 9.64 3.63
N ASN A 215 -1.50 8.78 4.66
CA ASN A 215 -0.21 8.24 5.09
C ASN A 215 0.38 7.32 4.02
N LEU A 216 -0.48 6.50 3.42
CA LEU A 216 -0.10 5.60 2.33
C LEU A 216 0.31 6.38 1.08
N ARG A 217 -0.38 7.49 0.77
CA ARG A 217 -0.02 8.37 -0.34
C ARG A 217 1.33 9.05 -0.14
N ARG A 218 1.62 9.54 1.07
CA ARG A 218 2.95 10.09 1.40
C ARG A 218 4.05 9.05 1.22
N LEU A 219 3.79 7.80 1.60
CA LEU A 219 4.76 6.71 1.41
C LEU A 219 4.99 6.42 -0.08
N GLN A 220 3.94 6.40 -0.89
CA GLN A 220 4.03 6.23 -2.35
C GLN A 220 4.84 7.35 -3.01
N HIS A 221 4.60 8.62 -2.62
CA HIS A 221 5.36 9.76 -3.13
C HIS A 221 6.84 9.68 -2.75
N LYS A 222 7.18 9.21 -1.54
CA LYS A 222 8.58 8.97 -1.16
C LYS A 222 9.24 7.92 -2.05
N VAL A 223 8.54 6.83 -2.37
CA VAL A 223 9.05 5.79 -3.27
C VAL A 223 9.31 6.32 -4.68
N VAL A 224 8.40 7.15 -5.21
CA VAL A 224 8.58 7.81 -6.52
C VAL A 224 9.78 8.74 -6.49
N ALA A 225 9.86 9.61 -5.48
CA ALA A 225 10.94 10.57 -5.34
C ALA A 225 12.31 9.86 -5.24
N GLN A 226 12.40 8.79 -4.44
CA GLN A 226 13.63 7.98 -4.33
C GLN A 226 14.01 7.31 -5.65
N SER A 227 13.03 6.83 -6.42
CA SER A 227 13.29 6.15 -7.70
C SER A 227 13.73 7.17 -8.77
N LEU A 228 13.09 8.34 -8.82
CA LEU A 228 13.47 9.43 -9.71
C LEU A 228 14.86 9.99 -9.37
N LEU A 229 15.15 10.17 -8.07
CA LEU A 229 16.47 10.62 -7.61
C LEU A 229 17.56 9.59 -7.95
N GLY A 230 17.30 8.30 -7.73
CA GLY A 230 18.22 7.23 -8.11
C GLY A 230 18.51 7.21 -9.61
N GLY A 231 17.47 7.35 -10.45
CA GLY A 231 17.63 7.45 -11.90
C GLY A 231 18.41 8.69 -12.33
N ALA A 232 18.10 9.85 -11.75
CA ALA A 232 18.81 11.10 -12.03
C ALA A 232 20.30 11.02 -11.67
N LEU A 233 20.64 10.48 -10.49
CA LEU A 233 22.02 10.29 -10.04
C LEU A 233 22.80 9.34 -10.95
N PHE A 234 22.18 8.23 -11.37
CA PHE A 234 22.80 7.32 -12.33
C PHE A 234 23.04 8.02 -13.67
N ALA A 235 22.04 8.72 -14.19
CA ALA A 235 22.14 9.40 -15.48
C ALA A 235 23.18 10.52 -15.47
N THR A 236 23.28 11.31 -14.40
CA THR A 236 24.34 12.34 -14.28
C THR A 236 25.72 11.71 -14.23
N MET A 237 25.91 10.65 -13.44
CA MET A 237 27.17 9.93 -13.35
C MET A 237 27.60 9.38 -14.72
N MET A 238 26.68 8.72 -15.44
CA MET A 238 26.96 8.18 -16.77
C MET A 238 27.29 9.29 -17.77
N VAL A 239 26.51 10.37 -17.82
CA VAL A 239 26.78 11.49 -18.74
C VAL A 239 28.16 12.10 -18.46
N VAL A 240 28.52 12.34 -17.20
CA VAL A 240 29.85 12.86 -16.82
C VAL A 240 30.96 11.93 -17.29
N VAL A 241 30.84 10.63 -17.03
CA VAL A 241 31.82 9.62 -17.48
C VAL A 241 32.00 9.70 -18.99
N PHE A 242 30.91 9.63 -19.77
CA PHE A 242 30.98 9.65 -21.22
C PHE A 242 31.52 10.98 -21.77
N LEU A 243 31.18 12.12 -21.19
CA LEU A 243 31.69 13.44 -21.60
C LEU A 243 33.20 13.60 -21.34
N CYS A 244 33.72 12.96 -20.30
CA CYS A 244 35.14 13.00 -19.94
C CYS A 244 36.00 12.02 -20.74
N LEU A 245 35.41 11.10 -21.51
CA LEU A 245 36.18 10.14 -22.30
C LEU A 245 37.05 10.84 -23.36
N PRO A 246 38.30 10.37 -23.58
CA PRO A 246 39.24 11.01 -24.50
C PRO A 246 38.82 10.95 -25.97
N ILE A 247 37.83 10.12 -26.31
CA ILE A 247 37.21 10.03 -27.64
C ILE A 247 36.74 11.39 -28.20
N TRP A 248 36.42 12.35 -27.33
CA TRP A 248 35.92 13.68 -27.73
C TRP A 248 37.02 14.73 -27.92
N LYS A 249 38.29 14.42 -27.62
CA LYS A 249 39.40 15.37 -27.71
C LYS A 249 40.08 15.40 -29.10
N GLY A 250 39.62 14.57 -30.04
CA GLY A 250 40.17 14.50 -31.39
C GLY A 250 41.49 13.74 -31.43
N LEU A 251 41.53 12.74 -32.32
CA LEU A 251 42.76 12.26 -32.97
C LEU A 251 43.28 13.37 -33.91
#